data_AF-A0A3M2C9F0-F1
#
_entry.id   AF-A0A3M2C9F0-F1
#
_cell.length_a   1.000
_cell.length_b   1.000
_cell.length_c   1.000
_cell.angle_alpha   90.00
_cell.angle_beta   90.00
_cell.angle_gamma   90.00
#
_symmetry.space_group_name_H-M   'P 1'
#
loop_
_entity.id
_entity.type
_entity.pdbx_description
1 polymer ?
#
loop_
_entity_poly.entity_id
_entity_poly.type
_entity_poly.pdbx_seq_one_letter_code
_entity_poly.pdbx_strand_id
1 'polypeptide(L)'
;MMDPQTRRRRIEEHLEAIRKLEAAAAEEDGGQSGWPPDRFYLLWHVVIGMMLGALGALVSLLANVLGAPLFGRRPLELIRVYLTFPMGERALAIDDAPVLLIGCTLYLVTGALLGILFHLLLTVYFGEASRGRRFLVATALGLGLWVINFYLILSWLQPLLLGGDWIVRLIPPWVGALTHLAFAWVVAAGQLWGRFEPYRRLAGATLVAMLLAGCAAEPPAATENAGGEPAGEAAFDYPQWQTVAPGENAAYNQRASLVQRGRRTYVKYCAGCHGEAGDGNGPAAARLLTKPRDFTRGIFKFRSTDSGSLPLDEDLYRTITRGLARVSMPAFPLLPESEKIALIEYLKTFYPRWEEEKGRRRVVPVPPPPDDLDEPRRRLRGRMVYLQMGCWKCHGIDGRGTGATQTEYVDAWGHPQKPFDFTRGSLKGGSSPADVYRTFHTGLRSIMPAYEGETLAAVTAGAFDAMRREVEPPDAEQLAAIAGEFPPDAEALYQGMSDAERRRLAERNSWDLVAYILSLRSRTTTAAAVLGTARDDREEASR
;
A
#
# COMPACT_ATOMS: atom_id res chain seq x y z
N MET A 1 46.17 -0.07 -11.91
CA MET A 1 45.13 0.98 -12.07
C MET A 1 44.90 1.20 -13.57
N MET A 2 43.67 1.13 -14.05
CA MET A 2 43.35 1.42 -15.45
C MET A 2 43.60 2.90 -15.78
N ASP A 3 44.24 3.16 -16.92
CA ASP A 3 44.46 4.50 -17.43
C ASP A 3 43.11 5.27 -17.58
N PRO A 4 43.07 6.58 -17.27
CA PRO A 4 41.88 7.41 -17.41
C PRO A 4 41.21 7.39 -18.78
N GLN A 5 41.98 7.28 -19.88
CA GLN A 5 41.41 7.25 -21.23
C GLN A 5 40.70 5.92 -21.50
N THR A 6 41.29 4.81 -21.07
CA THR A 6 40.69 3.48 -21.14
C THR A 6 39.42 3.40 -20.30
N ARG A 7 39.37 4.09 -19.15
CA ARG A 7 38.13 4.20 -18.33
C ARG A 7 37.03 4.98 -19.05
N ARG A 8 37.34 6.13 -19.65
CA ARG A 8 36.36 6.89 -20.44
C ARG A 8 35.80 6.09 -21.61
N ARG A 9 36.68 5.40 -22.34
CA ARG A 9 36.27 4.57 -23.48
C ARG A 9 35.32 3.44 -23.06
N ARG A 10 35.60 2.75 -21.94
CA ARG A 10 34.70 1.73 -21.41
C ARG A 10 33.36 2.30 -20.95
N ILE A 11 33.35 3.49 -20.35
CA ILE A 11 32.11 4.17 -19.96
C ILE A 11 31.27 4.48 -21.20
N GLU A 12 31.88 5.00 -22.26
CA GLU A 12 31.18 5.27 -23.53
C GLU A 12 30.65 3.99 -24.19
N GLU A 13 31.46 2.92 -24.23
CA GLU A 13 31.05 1.60 -24.71
C GLU A 13 29.86 1.04 -23.90
N HIS A 14 29.85 1.20 -22.57
CA HIS A 14 28.75 0.75 -21.73
C HIS A 14 27.49 1.61 -21.89
N LEU A 15 27.62 2.93 -22.03
CA LEU A 15 26.49 3.83 -22.27
C LEU A 15 25.83 3.56 -23.63
N GLU A 16 26.62 3.18 -24.63
CA GLU A 16 26.11 2.78 -25.94
C GLU A 16 25.39 1.42 -25.89
N ALA A 17 25.93 0.46 -25.13
CA ALA A 17 25.27 -0.82 -24.89
C ALA A 17 23.94 -0.66 -24.16
N ILE A 18 23.88 0.22 -23.15
CA ILE A 18 22.64 0.55 -22.43
C ILE A 18 21.62 1.17 -23.37
N ARG A 19 22.01 2.15 -24.21
CA ARG A 19 21.10 2.77 -25.18
C ARG A 19 20.52 1.78 -26.18
N LYS A 20 21.31 0.79 -26.62
CA LYS A 20 20.81 -0.27 -27.51
C LYS A 20 19.82 -1.21 -26.80
N LEU A 21 20.07 -1.54 -25.53
CA LEU A 21 19.14 -2.34 -24.72
C LEU A 21 17.85 -1.57 -24.43
N GLU A 22 17.92 -0.27 -24.17
CA GLU A 22 16.73 0.59 -24.00
C GLU A 22 15.90 0.68 -25.29
N ALA A 23 16.56 0.79 -26.46
CA ALA A 23 15.88 0.78 -27.75
C ALA A 23 15.21 -0.58 -28.05
N ALA A 24 15.89 -1.69 -27.77
CA ALA A 24 15.33 -3.03 -27.94
C ALA A 24 14.17 -3.30 -26.96
N ALA A 25 14.28 -2.86 -25.70
CA ALA A 25 13.20 -2.94 -24.73
C ALA A 25 11.98 -2.09 -25.13
N ALA A 26 12.21 -0.92 -25.75
CA ALA A 26 11.14 -0.08 -26.28
C ALA A 26 10.42 -0.70 -27.48
N GLU A 27 11.11 -1.51 -28.29
CA GLU A 27 10.50 -2.30 -29.37
C GLU A 27 9.72 -3.52 -28.82
N GLU A 28 10.20 -4.18 -27.77
CA GLU A 28 9.51 -5.29 -27.09
C GLU A 28 8.24 -4.83 -26.34
N ASP A 29 8.26 -3.62 -25.75
CA ASP A 29 7.10 -2.99 -25.08
C ASP A 29 5.98 -2.57 -26.06
N GLY A 30 6.23 -2.57 -27.38
CA GLY A 30 5.22 -2.29 -28.40
C GLY A 30 4.10 -3.35 -28.52
N GLY A 31 4.22 -4.47 -27.80
CA GLY A 31 3.35 -5.64 -27.92
C GLY A 31 2.34 -5.89 -26.78
N GLN A 32 2.36 -5.16 -25.65
CA GLN A 32 1.49 -5.50 -24.51
C GLN A 32 0.67 -4.35 -23.90
N SER A 33 -0.63 -4.40 -24.23
CA SER A 33 -1.81 -3.78 -23.61
C SER A 33 -2.02 -2.26 -23.79
N GLY A 34 -3.17 -1.91 -24.40
CA GLY A 34 -3.65 -0.55 -24.67
C GLY A 34 -4.02 0.25 -23.41
N TRP A 35 -3.04 0.47 -22.55
CA TRP A 35 -3.11 1.37 -21.41
C TRP A 35 -1.94 2.38 -21.46
N PRO A 36 -2.19 3.68 -21.30
CA PRO A 36 -3.49 4.31 -21.01
C PRO A 36 -4.42 4.38 -22.23
N PRO A 37 -5.75 4.41 -22.03
CA PRO A 37 -6.71 4.56 -23.12
C PRO A 37 -6.57 5.93 -23.78
N ASP A 38 -6.44 5.92 -25.11
CA ASP A 38 -6.09 7.12 -25.88
C ASP A 38 -7.27 8.08 -26.14
N ARG A 39 -8.52 7.64 -25.94
CA ARG A 39 -9.72 8.43 -26.33
C ARG A 39 -10.88 8.36 -25.35
N PHE A 40 -11.18 7.19 -24.78
CA PHE A 40 -12.35 7.00 -23.93
C PHE A 40 -12.05 6.02 -22.82
N TYR A 41 -12.30 6.44 -21.58
CA TYR A 41 -12.16 5.59 -20.40
C TYR A 41 -13.49 5.54 -19.65
N LEU A 42 -14.22 4.43 -19.78
CA LEU A 42 -15.56 4.29 -19.24
C LEU A 42 -15.61 4.55 -17.73
N LEU A 43 -14.65 4.02 -16.97
CA LEU A 43 -14.62 4.17 -15.52
C LEU A 43 -14.47 5.64 -15.09
N TRP A 44 -13.66 6.43 -15.80
CA TRP A 44 -13.55 7.88 -15.56
C TRP A 44 -14.90 8.58 -15.73
N HIS A 45 -15.59 8.33 -16.85
CA HIS A 45 -16.87 8.96 -17.13
C HIS A 45 -17.97 8.51 -16.16
N VAL A 46 -17.92 7.26 -15.67
CA VAL A 46 -18.83 6.79 -14.62
C VAL A 46 -18.57 7.52 -13.30
N VAL A 47 -17.31 7.61 -12.86
CA VAL A 47 -16.97 8.27 -11.59
C VAL A 47 -17.28 9.77 -11.64
N ILE A 48 -16.88 10.45 -12.71
CA ILE A 48 -17.16 11.88 -12.91
C ILE A 48 -18.67 12.12 -13.03
N GLY A 49 -19.39 11.30 -13.81
CA GLY A 49 -20.84 11.40 -13.92
C GLY A 49 -21.54 11.23 -12.58
N MET A 50 -21.08 10.29 -11.75
CA MET A 50 -21.58 10.09 -10.39
C MET A 50 -21.35 11.31 -9.50
N MET A 51 -20.14 11.89 -9.53
CA MET A 51 -19.80 13.08 -8.74
C MET A 51 -20.60 14.31 -9.19
N LEU A 52 -20.68 14.56 -10.50
CA LEU A 52 -21.44 15.68 -11.06
C LEU A 52 -22.95 15.52 -10.81
N GLY A 53 -23.47 14.30 -10.84
CA GLY A 53 -24.84 13.98 -10.47
C GLY A 53 -25.15 14.26 -9.00
N ALA A 54 -24.27 13.82 -8.10
CA ALA A 54 -24.42 14.11 -6.67
C ALA A 54 -24.40 15.62 -6.40
N LEU A 55 -23.49 16.36 -7.07
CA LEU A 55 -23.44 17.82 -6.98
C LEU A 55 -24.70 18.49 -7.55
N GLY A 56 -25.17 18.03 -8.71
CA GLY A 56 -26.41 18.52 -9.31
C GLY A 56 -27.64 18.30 -8.42
N ALA A 57 -27.71 17.14 -7.75
CA ALA A 57 -28.79 16.86 -6.81
C ALA A 57 -28.68 17.70 -5.54
N LEU A 58 -27.46 17.94 -5.03
CA LEU A 58 -27.27 18.86 -3.91
C LEU A 58 -27.75 20.28 -4.24
N VAL A 59 -27.40 20.79 -5.42
CA VAL A 59 -27.82 22.13 -5.86
C VAL A 59 -29.33 22.18 -6.11
N SER A 60 -29.92 21.15 -6.72
CA SER A 60 -31.37 21.02 -6.90
C SER A 60 -32.11 21.02 -5.55
N LEU A 61 -31.61 20.26 -4.57
CA LEU A 61 -32.15 20.21 -3.22
C LEU A 61 -32.04 21.58 -2.53
N LEU A 62 -30.90 22.26 -2.65
CA LEU A 62 -30.68 23.59 -2.10
C LEU A 62 -31.60 24.63 -2.74
N ALA A 63 -31.77 24.60 -4.06
CA ALA A 63 -32.69 25.48 -4.78
C ALA A 63 -34.13 25.34 -4.27
N ASN A 64 -34.53 24.11 -3.94
CA ASN A 64 -35.83 23.86 -3.33
C ASN A 64 -35.91 24.32 -1.86
N VAL A 65 -34.85 24.12 -1.06
CA VAL A 65 -34.81 24.58 0.35
C VAL A 65 -34.86 26.11 0.43
N LEU A 66 -34.10 26.79 -0.42
CA LEU A 66 -34.07 28.27 -0.49
C LEU A 66 -35.33 28.84 -1.15
N GLY A 67 -35.95 28.09 -2.07
CA GLY A 67 -37.20 28.47 -2.71
C GLY A 67 -38.43 28.33 -1.81
N ALA A 68 -38.44 27.35 -0.89
CA ALA A 68 -39.61 27.05 -0.05
C ALA A 68 -40.17 28.28 0.73
N PRO A 69 -39.35 29.11 1.39
CA PRO A 69 -39.82 30.32 2.07
C PRO A 69 -40.48 31.36 1.15
N LEU A 70 -40.01 31.48 -0.10
CA LEU A 70 -40.55 32.43 -1.08
C LEU A 70 -42.00 32.12 -1.48
N PHE A 71 -42.47 30.90 -1.21
CA PHE A 71 -43.81 30.43 -1.52
C PHE A 71 -44.60 30.00 -0.27
N GLY A 72 -44.17 30.44 0.92
CA GLY A 72 -44.86 30.16 2.19
C GLY A 72 -44.84 28.68 2.61
N ARG A 73 -43.88 27.89 2.11
CA ARG A 73 -43.71 26.46 2.41
C ARG A 73 -42.55 26.24 3.38
N ARG A 74 -42.56 25.14 4.11
CA ARG A 74 -41.47 24.83 5.07
C ARG A 74 -40.24 24.30 4.33
N PRO A 75 -39.01 24.69 4.72
CA PRO A 75 -37.80 24.02 4.27
C PRO A 75 -37.92 22.50 4.50
N LEU A 76 -37.53 21.70 3.50
CA LEU A 76 -37.61 20.23 3.51
C LEU A 76 -39.01 19.59 3.37
N GLU A 77 -40.07 20.38 3.13
CA GLU A 77 -41.40 19.84 2.80
C GLU A 77 -41.34 18.92 1.56
N LEU A 78 -40.54 19.30 0.55
CA LEU A 78 -40.33 18.49 -0.65
C LEU A 78 -39.72 17.10 -0.34
N ILE A 79 -38.81 17.01 0.63
CA ILE A 79 -38.21 15.72 1.03
C ILE A 79 -39.26 14.81 1.64
N ARG A 80 -40.15 15.34 2.49
CA ARG A 80 -41.29 14.57 3.02
C ARG A 80 -42.21 14.09 1.93
N VAL A 81 -42.53 14.96 0.96
CA VAL A 81 -43.37 14.60 -0.18
C VAL A 81 -42.70 13.51 -1.02
N TYR A 82 -41.39 13.55 -1.26
CA TYR A 82 -40.69 12.47 -1.97
C TYR A 82 -40.59 11.17 -1.17
N LEU A 83 -40.47 11.25 0.15
CA LEU A 83 -40.50 10.09 1.04
C LEU A 83 -41.87 9.37 1.05
N THR A 84 -42.92 9.96 0.49
CA THR A 84 -44.19 9.26 0.27
C THR A 84 -44.07 8.11 -0.74
N PHE A 85 -43.04 8.07 -1.59
CA PHE A 85 -42.84 6.95 -2.52
C PHE A 85 -42.37 5.65 -1.84
N PRO A 86 -41.48 5.66 -0.84
CA PRO A 86 -41.18 4.46 -0.03
C PRO A 86 -42.12 4.26 1.16
N MET A 87 -42.75 5.31 1.71
CA MET A 87 -43.43 5.23 3.02
C MET A 87 -44.93 5.61 3.00
N GLY A 88 -45.49 5.95 1.84
CA GLY A 88 -46.88 6.39 1.71
C GLY A 88 -47.18 7.69 2.47
N GLU A 89 -48.47 7.93 2.78
CA GLU A 89 -48.94 9.16 3.44
C GLU A 89 -48.23 9.47 4.77
N ARG A 90 -47.77 8.42 5.49
CA ARG A 90 -47.09 8.55 6.79
C ARG A 90 -45.87 9.47 6.73
N ALA A 91 -45.20 9.57 5.58
CA ALA A 91 -44.05 10.44 5.39
C ALA A 91 -44.35 11.95 5.58
N LEU A 92 -45.60 12.38 5.36
CA LEU A 92 -45.98 13.79 5.45
C LEU A 92 -45.98 14.32 6.88
N ALA A 93 -46.19 13.43 7.87
CA ALA A 93 -46.26 13.78 9.29
C ALA A 93 -44.93 13.62 10.05
N ILE A 94 -43.86 13.15 9.39
CA ILE A 94 -42.58 12.87 10.04
C ILE A 94 -41.73 14.14 10.10
N ASP A 95 -41.36 14.56 11.31
CA ASP A 95 -40.38 15.61 11.58
C ASP A 95 -39.08 15.05 12.23
N ASP A 96 -38.90 13.73 12.25
CA ASP A 96 -37.70 13.08 12.79
C ASP A 96 -36.46 13.31 11.92
N ALA A 97 -35.43 13.94 12.49
CA ALA A 97 -34.19 14.27 11.80
C ALA A 97 -33.50 13.08 11.11
N PRO A 98 -33.44 11.86 11.70
CA PRO A 98 -32.84 10.70 11.03
C PRO A 98 -33.59 10.28 9.75
N VAL A 99 -34.91 10.37 9.73
CA VAL A 99 -35.73 9.97 8.57
C VAL A 99 -35.55 10.97 7.43
N LEU A 100 -35.50 12.26 7.74
CA LEU A 100 -35.20 13.31 6.76
C LEU A 100 -33.77 13.17 6.18
N LEU A 101 -32.80 12.79 7.00
CA LEU A 101 -31.43 12.51 6.55
C LEU A 101 -31.36 11.34 5.56
N ILE A 102 -32.13 10.28 5.81
CA ILE A 102 -32.28 9.15 4.88
C ILE A 102 -32.89 9.65 3.55
N GLY A 103 -33.93 10.48 3.61
CA GLY A 103 -34.53 11.09 2.41
C GLY A 103 -33.54 11.92 1.59
N CYS A 104 -32.75 12.77 2.24
CA CYS A 104 -31.67 13.53 1.59
C CYS A 104 -30.61 12.61 0.97
N THR A 105 -30.23 11.53 1.67
CA THR A 105 -29.23 10.57 1.17
C THR A 105 -29.75 9.84 -0.07
N LEU A 106 -31.00 9.36 -0.05
CA LEU A 106 -31.64 8.74 -1.21
C LEU A 106 -31.70 9.72 -2.38
N TYR A 107 -32.06 10.99 -2.13
CA TYR A 107 -32.09 12.02 -3.17
C TYR A 107 -30.73 12.22 -3.84
N LEU A 108 -29.64 12.29 -3.06
CA LEU A 108 -28.28 12.43 -3.59
C LEU A 108 -27.80 11.19 -4.35
N VAL A 109 -28.13 9.98 -3.86
CA VAL A 109 -27.78 8.72 -4.54
C VAL A 109 -28.51 8.61 -5.88
N THR A 110 -29.81 8.91 -5.93
CA THR A 110 -30.57 8.95 -7.19
C THR A 110 -29.98 9.98 -8.16
N GLY A 111 -29.60 11.15 -7.66
CA GLY A 111 -28.88 12.16 -8.43
C GLY A 111 -27.56 11.67 -9.01
N ALA A 112 -26.76 10.96 -8.22
CA ALA A 112 -25.49 10.38 -8.64
C ALA A 112 -25.68 9.36 -9.77
N LEU A 113 -26.68 8.46 -9.66
CA LEU A 113 -26.99 7.47 -10.70
C LEU A 113 -27.47 8.13 -12.00
N LEU A 114 -28.36 9.11 -11.90
CA LEU A 114 -28.84 9.87 -13.07
C LEU A 114 -27.71 10.70 -13.69
N GLY A 115 -26.77 11.18 -12.87
CA GLY A 115 -25.59 11.92 -13.33
C GLY A 115 -24.67 11.08 -14.23
N ILE A 116 -24.51 9.78 -13.94
CA ILE A 116 -23.77 8.85 -14.82
C ILE A 116 -24.41 8.84 -16.21
N LEU A 117 -25.73 8.66 -16.28
CA LEU A 117 -26.46 8.60 -17.54
C LEU A 117 -26.37 9.93 -18.31
N PHE A 118 -26.64 11.06 -17.65
CA PHE A 118 -26.57 12.38 -18.26
C PHE A 118 -25.15 12.71 -18.76
N HIS A 119 -24.13 12.40 -17.94
CA HIS A 119 -22.75 12.68 -18.29
C HIS A 119 -22.28 11.83 -19.47
N LEU A 120 -22.64 10.53 -19.51
CA LEU A 120 -22.33 9.66 -20.64
C LEU A 120 -23.04 10.10 -21.92
N LEU A 121 -24.34 10.42 -21.86
CA LEU A 121 -25.10 10.89 -23.03
C LEU A 121 -24.50 12.18 -23.62
N LEU A 122 -24.20 13.15 -22.76
CA LEU A 122 -23.60 14.41 -23.19
C LEU A 122 -22.18 14.22 -23.74
N THR A 123 -21.40 13.30 -23.18
CA THR A 123 -20.01 13.08 -23.61
C THR A 123 -19.92 12.24 -24.89
N VAL A 124 -20.69 11.16 -24.98
CA VAL A 124 -20.66 10.23 -26.12
C VAL A 124 -21.29 10.85 -27.36
N TYR A 125 -22.46 11.49 -27.23
CA TYR A 125 -23.23 11.98 -28.40
C TYR A 125 -23.00 13.46 -28.69
N PHE A 126 -22.62 14.26 -27.68
CA PHE A 126 -22.47 15.72 -27.80
C PHE A 126 -21.09 16.22 -27.35
N GLY A 127 -20.11 15.32 -27.26
CA GLY A 127 -18.74 15.61 -26.81
C GLY A 127 -17.97 16.64 -27.65
N GLU A 128 -18.36 16.82 -28.92
CA GLU A 128 -17.79 17.81 -29.86
C GLU A 128 -18.70 19.01 -30.12
N ALA A 129 -19.91 19.03 -29.54
CA ALA A 129 -20.87 20.11 -29.75
C ALA A 129 -20.43 21.41 -29.05
N SER A 130 -20.89 22.57 -29.55
CA SER A 130 -20.66 23.86 -28.90
C SER A 130 -21.27 23.91 -27.49
N ARG A 131 -20.73 24.77 -26.61
CA ARG A 131 -21.21 24.92 -25.22
C ARG A 131 -22.72 25.22 -25.17
N GLY A 132 -23.20 26.10 -26.04
CA GLY A 132 -24.62 26.42 -26.16
C GLY A 132 -25.48 25.23 -26.56
N ARG A 133 -25.03 24.42 -27.53
CA ARG A 133 -25.75 23.21 -27.96
C ARG A 133 -25.82 22.16 -26.84
N ARG A 134 -24.74 21.95 -26.08
CA ARG A 134 -24.75 21.04 -24.92
C ARG A 134 -25.70 21.51 -23.82
N PHE A 135 -25.73 22.81 -23.55
CA PHE A 135 -26.65 23.39 -22.57
C PHE A 135 -28.11 23.22 -22.98
N LEU A 136 -28.43 23.44 -24.27
CA LEU A 136 -29.78 23.19 -24.82
C LEU A 136 -30.17 21.72 -24.73
N VAL A 137 -29.27 20.80 -25.07
CA VAL A 137 -29.52 19.35 -24.95
C VAL A 137 -29.72 18.95 -23.49
N ALA A 138 -28.89 19.43 -22.56
CA ALA A 138 -29.06 19.15 -21.14
C ALA A 138 -30.39 19.70 -20.60
N THR A 139 -30.80 20.88 -21.04
CA THR A 139 -32.12 21.48 -20.72
C THR A 139 -33.25 20.57 -21.21
N ALA A 140 -33.18 20.10 -22.46
CA ALA A 140 -34.16 19.17 -23.02
C ALA A 140 -34.19 17.82 -22.28
N LEU A 141 -33.02 17.27 -21.91
CA LEU A 141 -32.92 16.04 -21.13
C LEU A 141 -33.49 16.22 -19.72
N GLY A 142 -33.23 17.35 -19.06
CA GLY A 142 -33.77 17.67 -17.73
C GLY A 142 -35.30 17.77 -17.75
N LEU A 143 -35.87 18.46 -18.74
CA LEU A 143 -37.32 18.54 -18.93
C LEU A 143 -37.92 17.19 -19.31
N GLY A 144 -37.26 16.41 -20.16
CA GLY A 144 -37.68 15.06 -20.52
C GLY A 144 -37.70 14.13 -19.30
N LEU A 145 -36.67 14.16 -18.47
CA LEU A 145 -36.61 13.41 -17.22
C LEU A 145 -37.75 13.82 -16.27
N TRP A 146 -38.01 15.12 -16.14
CA TRP A 146 -39.15 15.62 -15.36
C TRP A 146 -40.49 15.07 -15.89
N VAL A 147 -40.74 15.16 -17.20
CA VAL A 147 -41.97 14.66 -17.81
C VAL A 147 -42.14 13.16 -17.59
N ILE A 148 -41.08 12.39 -17.81
CA ILE A 148 -41.08 10.93 -17.59
C ILE A 148 -41.38 10.63 -16.12
N ASN A 149 -40.68 11.28 -15.19
CA ASN A 149 -40.85 11.01 -13.77
C ASN A 149 -42.25 11.40 -13.27
N PHE A 150 -42.76 12.58 -13.60
CA PHE A 150 -44.06 13.07 -13.13
C PHE A 150 -45.24 12.38 -13.82
N TYR A 151 -45.20 12.22 -15.14
CA TYR A 151 -46.39 11.81 -15.92
C TYR A 151 -46.34 10.36 -16.40
N LEU A 152 -45.16 9.75 -16.53
CA LEU A 152 -45.02 8.36 -17.01
C LEU A 152 -44.61 7.37 -15.93
N ILE A 153 -44.15 7.82 -14.76
CA ILE A 153 -43.79 6.93 -13.65
C ILE A 153 -44.73 7.22 -12.48
N LEU A 154 -44.61 8.40 -11.85
CA LEU A 154 -45.24 8.68 -10.58
C LEU A 154 -46.77 8.82 -10.65
N SER A 155 -47.33 9.19 -11.81
CA SER A 155 -48.77 9.40 -12.03
C SER A 155 -49.63 8.14 -11.84
N TRP A 156 -49.08 6.95 -12.10
CA TRP A 156 -49.79 5.68 -11.97
C TRP A 156 -49.07 4.68 -11.05
N LEU A 157 -47.73 4.73 -10.97
CA LEU A 157 -46.95 3.77 -10.19
C LEU A 157 -47.12 4.00 -8.69
N GLN A 158 -47.09 5.27 -8.23
CA GLN A 158 -47.25 5.57 -6.81
C GLN A 158 -48.66 5.21 -6.31
N PRO A 159 -49.75 5.54 -7.02
CA PRO A 159 -51.09 5.07 -6.66
C PRO A 159 -51.24 3.55 -6.68
N LEU A 160 -50.63 2.87 -7.66
CA LEU A 160 -50.70 1.41 -7.77
C LEU A 160 -50.02 0.70 -6.58
N LEU A 161 -48.87 1.21 -6.14
CA LEU A 161 -48.09 0.57 -5.07
C LEU A 161 -48.55 0.96 -3.67
N LEU A 162 -49.06 2.18 -3.49
CA LEU A 162 -49.30 2.76 -2.16
C LEU A 162 -50.69 3.38 -1.96
N GLY A 163 -51.53 3.40 -2.99
CA GLY A 163 -52.92 3.86 -2.89
C GLY A 163 -53.14 5.37 -2.97
N GLY A 164 -52.10 6.18 -3.23
CA GLY A 164 -52.22 7.64 -3.36
C GLY A 164 -51.21 8.29 -4.31
N ASP A 165 -51.53 9.50 -4.78
CA ASP A 165 -50.80 10.29 -5.78
C ASP A 165 -50.14 11.56 -5.19
N TRP A 166 -49.59 11.44 -3.99
CA TRP A 166 -49.12 12.59 -3.21
C TRP A 166 -48.04 13.43 -3.91
N ILE A 167 -47.10 12.82 -4.62
CA ILE A 167 -46.01 13.56 -5.27
C ILE A 167 -46.54 14.46 -6.40
N VAL A 168 -47.40 13.92 -7.27
CA VAL A 168 -47.95 14.65 -8.41
C VAL A 168 -48.96 15.70 -7.96
N ARG A 169 -49.68 15.45 -6.86
CA ARG A 169 -50.68 16.37 -6.30
C ARG A 169 -50.09 17.51 -5.47
N LEU A 170 -49.06 17.23 -4.67
CA LEU A 170 -48.51 18.20 -3.71
C LEU A 170 -47.37 19.05 -4.27
N ILE A 171 -46.66 18.57 -5.30
CA ILE A 171 -45.58 19.33 -5.93
C ILE A 171 -46.10 20.03 -7.17
N PRO A 172 -46.09 21.38 -7.21
CA PRO A 172 -46.45 22.10 -8.43
C PRO A 172 -45.57 21.65 -9.60
N PRO A 173 -46.13 21.34 -10.78
CA PRO A 173 -45.36 20.80 -11.90
C PRO A 173 -44.17 21.67 -12.31
N TRP A 174 -44.30 23.00 -12.21
CA TRP A 174 -43.21 23.93 -12.49
C TRP A 174 -42.04 23.86 -11.49
N VAL A 175 -42.30 23.53 -10.21
CA VAL A 175 -41.23 23.28 -9.21
C VAL A 175 -40.48 22.01 -9.55
N GLY A 176 -41.22 20.97 -9.99
CA GLY A 176 -40.63 19.76 -10.55
C GLY A 176 -39.73 20.07 -11.75
N ALA A 177 -40.21 20.87 -12.71
CA ALA A 177 -39.40 21.26 -13.87
C ALA A 177 -38.15 22.05 -13.47
N LEU A 178 -38.26 23.02 -12.55
CA LEU A 178 -37.15 23.86 -12.12
C LEU A 178 -36.03 23.06 -11.42
N THR A 179 -36.40 22.10 -10.56
CA THR A 179 -35.44 21.25 -9.85
C THR A 179 -34.68 20.32 -10.82
N HIS A 180 -35.36 19.75 -11.81
CA HIS A 180 -34.72 18.93 -12.84
C HIS A 180 -33.84 19.76 -13.80
N LEU A 181 -34.24 21.01 -14.08
CA LEU A 181 -33.41 21.96 -14.82
C LEU A 181 -32.15 22.34 -14.04
N ALA A 182 -32.27 22.67 -12.75
CA ALA A 182 -31.14 22.98 -11.89
C ALA A 182 -30.12 21.82 -11.85
N PHE A 183 -30.62 20.59 -11.70
CA PHE A 183 -29.79 19.38 -11.80
C PHE A 183 -29.06 19.29 -13.16
N ALA A 184 -29.81 19.38 -14.26
CA ALA A 184 -29.26 19.22 -15.60
C ALA A 184 -28.24 20.31 -15.97
N TRP A 185 -28.47 21.55 -15.54
CA TRP A 185 -27.55 22.67 -15.77
C TRP A 185 -26.25 22.52 -14.99
N VAL A 186 -26.30 22.04 -13.75
CA VAL A 186 -25.09 21.77 -12.95
C VAL A 186 -24.27 20.66 -13.59
N VAL A 187 -24.91 19.56 -14.02
CA VAL A 187 -24.21 18.48 -14.74
C VAL A 187 -23.61 18.99 -16.05
N ALA A 188 -24.34 19.83 -16.80
CA ALA A 188 -23.84 20.41 -18.05
C ALA A 188 -22.69 21.40 -17.85
N ALA A 189 -22.73 22.24 -16.82
CA ALA A 189 -21.66 23.15 -16.47
C ALA A 189 -20.41 22.38 -15.99
N GLY A 190 -20.61 21.33 -15.20
CA GLY A 190 -19.56 20.47 -14.68
C GLY A 190 -18.82 19.65 -15.74
N GLN A 191 -19.35 19.54 -16.97
CA GLN A 191 -18.66 18.93 -18.12
C GLN A 191 -17.31 19.61 -18.44
N LEU A 192 -17.14 20.87 -18.04
CA LEU A 192 -15.87 21.57 -18.21
C LEU A 192 -14.75 20.94 -17.36
N TRP A 193 -15.09 20.40 -16.19
CA TRP A 193 -14.17 19.74 -15.27
C TRP A 193 -14.07 18.23 -15.50
N GLY A 194 -15.02 17.65 -16.24
CA GLY A 194 -15.12 16.22 -16.47
C GLY A 194 -14.41 15.70 -17.73
N ARG A 195 -13.71 16.57 -18.48
CA ARG A 195 -13.04 16.16 -19.72
C ARG A 195 -11.94 15.15 -19.42
N PHE A 196 -12.01 14.01 -20.09
CA PHE A 196 -10.93 13.04 -20.06
C PHE A 196 -9.77 13.55 -20.93
N GLU A 197 -8.64 13.86 -20.30
CA GLU A 197 -7.38 14.10 -21.01
C GLU A 197 -6.53 12.83 -20.94
N PRO A 198 -6.24 12.17 -22.08
CA PRO A 198 -5.36 11.01 -22.11
C PRO A 198 -4.00 11.40 -21.55
N TYR A 199 -3.45 10.57 -20.66
CA TYR A 199 -2.13 10.78 -20.12
C TYR A 199 -1.08 10.70 -21.25
N ARG A 200 -0.57 11.85 -21.69
CA ARG A 200 0.56 11.92 -22.62
C ARG A 200 1.85 12.00 -21.81
N ARG A 201 2.72 11.01 -21.94
CA ARG A 201 4.12 11.16 -21.53
C ARG A 201 4.70 12.30 -22.37
N LEU A 202 4.99 13.44 -21.74
CA LEU A 202 5.68 14.53 -22.41
C LEU A 202 7.11 14.05 -22.71
N ALA A 203 7.42 13.85 -23.99
CA ALA A 203 8.81 13.72 -24.43
C ALA A 203 9.55 15.00 -23.99
N GLY A 204 10.74 14.85 -23.41
CA GLY A 204 11.40 15.88 -22.59
C GLY A 204 11.59 17.26 -23.22
N ALA A 205 11.48 17.40 -24.54
CA ALA A 205 11.61 18.68 -25.25
C ALA A 205 10.40 19.62 -25.08
N THR A 206 9.17 19.09 -24.97
CA THR A 206 7.95 19.93 -24.98
C THR A 206 7.66 20.55 -23.61
N LEU A 207 8.09 19.90 -22.52
CA LEU A 207 7.97 20.41 -21.15
C LEU A 207 8.80 21.69 -20.94
N VAL A 208 9.99 21.75 -21.56
CA VAL A 208 10.89 22.92 -21.50
C VAL A 208 10.30 24.10 -22.26
N ALA A 209 9.69 23.88 -23.43
CA ALA A 209 9.06 24.95 -24.21
C ALA A 209 7.82 25.56 -23.51
N MET A 210 7.01 24.75 -22.82
CA MET A 210 5.85 25.26 -22.07
C MET A 210 6.25 26.02 -20.79
N LEU A 211 7.30 25.57 -20.09
CA LEU A 211 7.84 26.26 -18.92
C LEU A 211 8.44 27.62 -19.28
N LEU A 212 9.02 27.78 -20.47
CA LEU A 212 9.57 29.05 -20.95
C LEU A 212 8.49 30.03 -21.41
N ALA A 213 7.36 29.56 -21.95
CA ALA A 213 6.26 30.42 -22.38
C ALA A 213 5.41 30.98 -21.22
N GLY A 214 5.36 30.29 -20.08
CA GLY A 214 4.59 30.72 -18.89
C GLY A 214 5.20 31.88 -18.10
N CYS A 215 6.45 32.26 -18.38
CA CYS A 215 7.18 33.31 -17.64
C CYS A 215 6.95 34.74 -18.17
N ALA A 216 6.17 34.92 -19.23
CA ALA A 216 6.01 36.23 -19.90
C ALA A 216 4.79 37.06 -19.44
N ALA A 217 4.08 36.65 -18.39
CA ALA A 217 2.94 37.41 -17.86
C ALA A 217 3.33 38.12 -16.54
N GLU A 218 3.54 39.43 -16.60
CA GLU A 218 3.73 40.28 -15.42
C GLU A 218 2.43 40.34 -14.58
N PRO A 219 2.50 40.20 -13.24
CA PRO A 219 1.35 40.39 -12.37
C PRO A 219 1.10 41.87 -12.06
N PRO A 220 -0.15 42.31 -11.84
CA PRO A 220 -0.46 43.70 -11.55
C PRO A 220 -0.11 44.06 -10.10
N ALA A 221 0.34 45.30 -9.91
CA ALA A 221 0.68 45.88 -8.61
C ALA A 221 -0.53 45.93 -7.67
N ALA A 222 -0.38 45.37 -6.48
CA ALA A 222 -1.37 45.46 -5.41
C ALA A 222 -1.11 46.71 -4.55
N THR A 223 -2.14 47.53 -4.43
CA THR A 223 -2.20 48.75 -3.63
C THR A 223 -2.22 48.45 -2.13
N GLU A 224 -1.39 49.17 -1.38
CA GLU A 224 -1.46 49.28 0.08
C GLU A 224 -2.74 50.00 0.53
N ASN A 225 -3.37 49.52 1.62
CA ASN A 225 -3.78 50.37 2.74
C ASN A 225 -4.49 49.61 3.88
N ALA A 226 -4.10 50.01 5.11
CA ALA A 226 -4.83 50.03 6.39
C ALA A 226 -5.38 48.68 6.94
N GLY A 227 -5.11 48.26 8.18
CA GLY A 227 -4.88 49.03 9.41
C GLY A 227 -6.00 48.67 10.41
N GLY A 228 -5.71 47.75 11.33
CA GLY A 228 -6.63 47.36 12.40
C GLY A 228 -6.21 46.07 13.10
N GLU A 229 -5.53 46.20 14.25
CA GLU A 229 -5.38 45.09 15.20
C GLU A 229 -6.69 44.84 15.95
N PRO A 230 -6.96 43.58 16.32
CA PRO A 230 -7.39 43.33 17.68
C PRO A 230 -6.51 42.28 18.37
N ALA A 231 -6.38 42.49 19.68
CA ALA A 231 -5.59 41.71 20.60
C ALA A 231 -6.19 40.32 20.90
N GLY A 232 -5.29 39.35 21.11
CA GLY A 232 -5.35 38.46 22.27
C GLY A 232 -6.06 37.12 22.13
N GLU A 233 -5.42 36.14 21.48
CA GLU A 233 -5.50 34.72 21.85
C GLU A 233 -4.13 34.08 21.59
N ALA A 234 -3.56 33.42 22.60
CA ALA A 234 -2.19 32.91 22.60
C ALA A 234 -2.01 31.79 21.56
N ALA A 235 -1.46 32.15 20.40
CA ALA A 235 -0.97 31.22 19.39
C ALA A 235 0.37 30.62 19.82
N PHE A 236 0.47 29.29 19.68
CA PHE A 236 1.66 28.50 19.91
C PHE A 236 2.81 29.00 19.02
N ASP A 237 3.93 29.41 19.66
CA ASP A 237 5.11 29.96 19.00
C ASP A 237 5.88 28.86 18.25
N TYR A 238 5.76 28.82 16.92
CA TYR A 238 6.66 28.03 16.08
C TYR A 238 7.93 28.84 15.82
N PRO A 239 9.14 28.27 15.98
CA PRO A 239 10.37 28.97 15.64
C PRO A 239 10.32 29.42 14.18
N GLN A 240 10.51 30.72 13.96
CA GLN A 240 10.66 31.29 12.61
C GLN A 240 11.83 30.58 11.90
N TRP A 241 11.51 29.87 10.84
CA TRP A 241 12.49 29.29 9.95
C TRP A 241 13.13 30.44 9.16
N GLN A 242 14.44 30.63 9.34
CA GLN A 242 15.21 31.51 8.48
C GLN A 242 15.14 30.97 7.04
N THR A 243 14.56 31.74 6.13
CA THR A 243 14.67 31.55 4.68
C THR A 243 16.14 31.69 4.30
N VAL A 244 16.87 30.57 4.17
CA VAL A 244 18.15 30.58 3.46
C VAL A 244 17.85 30.79 1.97
N ALA A 245 18.48 31.78 1.35
CA ALA A 245 18.24 32.13 -0.04
C ALA A 245 18.52 30.92 -0.97
N PRO A 246 17.69 30.66 -2.00
CA PRO A 246 17.92 29.57 -2.95
C PRO A 246 19.20 29.83 -3.77
N GLY A 247 20.33 29.26 -3.33
CA GLY A 247 21.58 29.35 -4.11
C GLY A 247 22.87 29.05 -3.35
N GLU A 248 22.90 29.20 -2.03
CA GLU A 248 24.20 29.20 -1.32
C GLU A 248 24.72 27.84 -0.86
N ASN A 249 23.98 26.74 -1.03
CA ASN A 249 24.50 25.38 -0.77
C ASN A 249 23.84 24.33 -1.68
N ALA A 250 24.54 23.93 -2.75
CA ALA A 250 24.05 22.93 -3.71
C ALA A 250 23.70 21.56 -3.08
N ALA A 251 24.32 21.20 -1.95
CA ALA A 251 24.03 19.98 -1.20
C ALA A 251 22.84 20.12 -0.22
N TYR A 252 22.59 21.32 0.31
CA TYR A 252 21.51 21.60 1.27
C TYR A 252 20.13 21.58 0.59
N ASN A 253 20.07 22.07 -0.66
CA ASN A 253 18.81 22.18 -1.40
C ASN A 253 18.27 20.83 -1.91
N GLN A 254 19.12 19.82 -2.12
CA GLN A 254 18.66 18.51 -2.60
C GLN A 254 18.07 17.65 -1.48
N ARG A 255 18.78 17.50 -0.36
CA ARG A 255 18.31 16.66 0.76
C ARG A 255 17.12 17.28 1.48
N ALA A 256 17.13 18.59 1.76
CA ALA A 256 16.00 19.26 2.40
C ALA A 256 14.72 19.17 1.52
N SER A 257 14.87 19.34 0.20
CA SER A 257 13.77 19.13 -0.77
C SER A 257 13.27 17.69 -0.78
N LEU A 258 14.17 16.69 -0.72
CA LEU A 258 13.80 15.28 -0.60
C LEU A 258 13.05 15.01 0.70
N VAL A 259 13.54 15.52 1.83
CA VAL A 259 12.88 15.37 3.14
C VAL A 259 11.49 16.01 3.13
N GLN A 260 11.33 17.20 2.54
CA GLN A 260 10.03 17.86 2.44
C GLN A 260 9.05 17.10 1.54
N ARG A 261 9.52 16.59 0.39
CA ARG A 261 8.72 15.71 -0.47
C ARG A 261 8.32 14.43 0.25
N GLY A 262 9.28 13.78 0.90
CA GLY A 262 9.09 12.59 1.70
C GLY A 262 8.10 12.80 2.83
N ARG A 263 8.13 13.97 3.50
CA ARG A 263 7.15 14.35 4.51
C ARG A 263 5.73 14.37 3.96
N ARG A 264 5.52 14.99 2.79
CA ARG A 264 4.18 15.03 2.16
C ARG A 264 3.67 13.63 1.84
N THR A 265 4.54 12.78 1.30
CA THR A 265 4.23 11.38 0.99
C THR A 265 3.97 10.58 2.27
N TYR A 266 4.76 10.78 3.32
CA TYR A 266 4.60 10.13 4.62
C TYR A 266 3.27 10.49 5.29
N VAL A 267 2.93 11.78 5.36
CA VAL A 267 1.66 12.25 5.95
C VAL A 267 0.48 11.64 5.20
N LYS A 268 0.55 11.58 3.87
CA LYS A 268 -0.53 11.06 3.03
C LYS A 268 -0.74 9.54 3.16
N TYR A 269 0.35 8.76 3.25
CA TYR A 269 0.27 7.30 3.11
C TYR A 269 0.69 6.50 4.36
N CYS A 270 1.48 7.08 5.26
CA CYS A 270 2.15 6.35 6.35
C CYS A 270 1.68 6.80 7.74
N ALA A 271 1.41 8.09 7.94
CA ALA A 271 1.13 8.67 9.26
C ALA A 271 -0.14 8.09 9.93
N GLY A 272 -1.13 7.64 9.14
CA GLY A 272 -2.33 7.00 9.69
C GLY A 272 -2.05 5.76 10.55
N CYS A 273 -0.98 5.02 10.23
CA CYS A 273 -0.51 3.87 11.01
C CYS A 273 0.70 4.25 11.88
N HIS A 274 1.71 4.90 11.31
CA HIS A 274 2.99 5.14 11.99
C HIS A 274 3.02 6.40 12.86
N GLY A 275 1.96 7.21 12.87
CA GLY A 275 1.90 8.49 13.58
C GLY A 275 2.65 9.60 12.85
N GLU A 276 2.26 10.86 13.05
CA GLU A 276 2.96 12.00 12.44
C GLU A 276 4.40 12.13 12.97
N ALA A 277 4.62 11.77 14.24
CA ALA A 277 5.93 11.75 14.89
C ALA A 277 6.77 10.51 14.55
N GLY A 278 6.24 9.55 13.77
CA GLY A 278 6.96 8.32 13.42
C GLY A 278 7.16 7.36 14.58
N ASP A 279 6.40 7.51 15.66
CA ASP A 279 6.50 6.76 16.92
C ASP A 279 5.66 5.47 16.92
N GLY A 280 5.02 5.14 15.80
CA GLY A 280 4.17 3.96 15.67
C GLY A 280 2.78 4.10 16.30
N ASN A 281 2.41 5.30 16.78
CA ASN A 281 1.15 5.56 17.48
C ASN A 281 0.11 6.30 16.61
N GLY A 282 0.04 5.97 15.32
CA GLY A 282 -0.99 6.54 14.44
C GLY A 282 -2.41 6.13 14.85
N PRO A 283 -3.47 6.85 14.42
CA PRO A 283 -4.86 6.55 14.77
C PRO A 283 -5.28 5.10 14.51
N ALA A 284 -4.70 4.44 13.50
CA ALA A 284 -4.96 3.03 13.21
C ALA A 284 -4.22 2.07 14.16
N ALA A 285 -3.09 2.46 14.74
CA ALA A 285 -2.19 1.60 15.51
C ALA A 285 -2.88 0.92 16.71
N ALA A 286 -3.84 1.59 17.34
CA ALA A 286 -4.60 1.05 18.46
C ALA A 286 -5.31 -0.27 18.10
N ARG A 287 -5.81 -0.39 16.86
CA ARG A 287 -6.59 -1.55 16.38
C ARG A 287 -5.73 -2.63 15.71
N LEU A 288 -4.43 -2.40 15.56
CA LEU A 288 -3.53 -3.37 14.92
C LEU A 288 -2.93 -4.33 15.97
N LEU A 289 -3.01 -5.63 15.68
CA LEU A 289 -2.40 -6.69 16.48
C LEU A 289 -0.88 -6.56 16.52
N THR A 290 -0.26 -6.42 15.34
CA THR A 290 1.16 -6.06 15.25
C THR A 290 1.27 -4.55 15.18
N LYS A 291 1.90 -3.94 16.18
CA LYS A 291 2.08 -2.49 16.20
C LYS A 291 2.95 -2.02 15.04
N PRO A 292 2.59 -0.88 14.42
CA PRO A 292 3.43 -0.21 13.41
C PRO A 292 4.83 0.04 13.95
N ARG A 293 5.80 0.14 13.03
CA ARG A 293 7.18 0.43 13.41
C ARG A 293 7.28 1.85 13.95
N ASP A 294 7.81 1.97 15.15
CA ASP A 294 8.37 3.19 15.71
C ASP A 294 9.78 3.42 15.14
N PHE A 295 9.91 4.46 14.31
CA PHE A 295 11.13 4.87 13.63
C PHE A 295 12.05 5.70 14.54
N THR A 296 11.53 6.27 15.63
CA THR A 296 12.27 7.18 16.52
C THR A 296 13.39 6.49 17.30
N ARG A 297 13.40 5.16 17.32
CA ARG A 297 14.38 4.35 18.06
C ARG A 297 15.51 3.78 17.19
N GLY A 298 15.45 3.94 15.86
CA GLY A 298 16.47 3.36 14.96
C GLY A 298 16.47 1.83 14.92
N ILE A 299 15.38 1.19 15.33
CA ILE A 299 15.29 -0.26 15.51
C ILE A 299 14.50 -0.87 14.34
N PHE A 300 15.14 -1.54 13.40
CA PHE A 300 14.47 -2.15 12.24
C PHE A 300 14.58 -3.68 12.29
N LYS A 301 13.52 -4.39 11.90
CA LYS A 301 13.51 -5.87 11.91
C LYS A 301 14.12 -6.45 10.64
N PHE A 302 13.71 -5.95 9.46
CA PHE A 302 14.10 -6.50 8.16
C PHE A 302 15.27 -5.72 7.56
N ARG A 303 16.47 -6.28 7.64
CA ARG A 303 17.73 -5.62 7.30
C ARG A 303 18.64 -6.57 6.52
N SER A 304 19.63 -5.99 5.86
CA SER A 304 20.79 -6.65 5.25
C SER A 304 22.09 -6.36 6.00
N THR A 305 21.98 -5.74 7.18
CA THR A 305 23.08 -5.46 8.10
C THR A 305 23.03 -6.37 9.31
N ASP A 306 24.12 -6.43 10.06
CA ASP A 306 24.26 -7.20 11.30
C ASP A 306 23.22 -6.80 12.37
N SER A 307 23.05 -7.68 13.36
CA SER A 307 22.08 -7.48 14.44
C SER A 307 22.48 -6.29 15.31
N GLY A 308 21.59 -5.29 15.40
CA GLY A 308 21.85 -4.05 16.13
C GLY A 308 22.02 -2.83 15.22
N SER A 309 22.61 -3.02 14.03
CA SER A 309 22.83 -1.96 13.05
C SER A 309 21.56 -1.41 12.38
N LEU A 310 21.65 -0.16 11.94
CA LEU A 310 20.65 0.51 11.11
C LEU A 310 20.49 -0.18 9.74
N PRO A 311 19.30 -0.16 9.13
CA PRO A 311 19.09 -0.68 7.78
C PRO A 311 19.91 0.08 6.72
N LEU A 312 20.10 -0.55 5.57
CA LEU A 312 20.47 0.16 4.34
C LEU A 312 19.24 0.83 3.71
N ASP A 313 19.47 1.75 2.78
CA ASP A 313 18.39 2.42 2.06
C ASP A 313 17.62 1.40 1.22
N GLU A 314 18.31 0.41 0.66
CA GLU A 314 17.76 -0.73 -0.08
C GLU A 314 16.83 -1.60 0.78
N ASP A 315 17.08 -1.69 2.10
CA ASP A 315 16.20 -2.42 3.02
C ASP A 315 14.88 -1.69 3.26
N LEU A 316 14.95 -0.37 3.46
CA LEU A 316 13.76 0.47 3.57
C LEU A 316 12.98 0.48 2.25
N TYR A 317 13.69 0.66 1.15
CA TYR A 317 13.12 0.61 -0.20
C TYR A 317 12.41 -0.71 -0.49
N ARG A 318 13.05 -1.84 -0.18
CA ARG A 318 12.47 -3.18 -0.34
C ARG A 318 11.22 -3.33 0.52
N THR A 319 11.26 -2.86 1.76
CA THR A 319 10.14 -2.96 2.71
C THR A 319 8.95 -2.11 2.27
N ILE A 320 9.18 -0.87 1.81
CA ILE A 320 8.13 0.01 1.29
C ILE A 320 7.52 -0.58 0.01
N THR A 321 8.37 -1.04 -0.91
CA THR A 321 7.92 -1.54 -2.22
C THR A 321 7.10 -2.82 -2.09
N ARG A 322 7.56 -3.78 -1.26
CA ARG A 322 6.93 -5.10 -1.13
C ARG A 322 5.90 -5.17 0.01
N GLY A 323 5.90 -4.20 0.91
CA GLY A 323 5.16 -4.28 2.16
C GLY A 323 5.71 -5.39 3.06
N LEU A 324 4.94 -5.76 4.08
CA LEU A 324 5.25 -6.90 4.94
C LEU A 324 4.03 -7.81 5.01
N ALA A 325 4.20 -9.06 4.60
CA ALA A 325 3.14 -10.05 4.68
C ALA A 325 2.68 -10.25 6.13
N ARG A 326 1.40 -10.63 6.31
CA ARG A 326 0.80 -11.03 7.61
C ARG A 326 0.72 -9.92 8.67
N VAL A 327 1.02 -8.68 8.28
CA VAL A 327 0.82 -7.48 9.12
C VAL A 327 0.19 -6.39 8.26
N SER A 328 -0.35 -5.35 8.89
CA SER A 328 -1.05 -4.26 8.19
C SER A 328 -0.10 -3.23 7.57
N MET A 329 0.99 -3.71 6.96
CA MET A 329 1.94 -2.90 6.19
C MET A 329 1.81 -3.25 4.70
N PRO A 330 0.97 -2.53 3.94
CA PRO A 330 0.73 -2.82 2.54
C PRO A 330 1.96 -2.56 1.68
N ALA A 331 1.96 -3.13 0.48
CA ALA A 331 2.96 -2.86 -0.54
C ALA A 331 2.66 -1.54 -1.25
N PHE A 332 3.70 -0.76 -1.57
CA PHE A 332 3.60 0.48 -2.34
C PHE A 332 4.35 0.37 -3.68
N PRO A 333 4.07 -0.62 -4.55
CA PRO A 333 4.80 -0.78 -5.80
C PRO A 333 4.54 0.37 -6.77
N LEU A 334 3.33 0.94 -6.75
CA LEU A 334 2.89 2.04 -7.63
C LEU A 334 3.35 3.43 -7.15
N LEU A 335 3.96 3.55 -5.97
CA LEU A 335 4.54 4.81 -5.53
C LEU A 335 5.77 5.11 -6.41
N PRO A 336 5.88 6.30 -7.02
CA PRO A 336 7.02 6.62 -7.87
C PRO A 336 8.35 6.44 -7.15
N GLU A 337 9.38 6.01 -7.88
CA GLU A 337 10.71 5.76 -7.35
C GLU A 337 11.31 6.97 -6.63
N SER A 338 11.13 8.16 -7.21
CA SER A 338 11.54 9.43 -6.61
C SER A 338 10.84 9.71 -5.28
N GLU A 339 9.58 9.31 -5.13
CA GLU A 339 8.82 9.47 -3.88
C GLU A 339 9.21 8.43 -2.83
N LYS A 340 9.54 7.20 -3.22
CA LYS A 340 10.11 6.20 -2.31
C LYS A 340 11.44 6.67 -1.73
N ILE A 341 12.33 7.21 -2.58
CA ILE A 341 13.64 7.76 -2.15
C ILE A 341 13.44 8.96 -1.22
N ALA A 342 12.56 9.88 -1.58
CA ALA A 342 12.22 11.03 -0.73
C ALA A 342 11.65 10.59 0.63
N LEU A 343 10.73 9.62 0.62
CA LEU A 343 10.16 9.02 1.83
C LEU A 343 11.23 8.39 2.71
N ILE A 344 12.17 7.65 2.13
CA ILE A 344 13.30 7.06 2.86
C ILE A 344 14.13 8.16 3.54
N GLU A 345 14.49 9.23 2.83
CA GLU A 345 15.19 10.37 3.44
C GLU A 345 14.41 10.98 4.60
N TYR A 346 13.09 11.12 4.47
CA TYR A 346 12.24 11.62 5.55
C TYR A 346 12.21 10.66 6.76
N LEU A 347 12.10 9.34 6.54
CA LEU A 347 12.08 8.33 7.60
C LEU A 347 13.35 8.39 8.47
N LYS A 348 14.50 8.68 7.86
CA LYS A 348 15.78 8.82 8.58
C LYS A 348 15.75 9.97 9.60
N THR A 349 14.93 10.99 9.37
CA THR A 349 14.88 12.18 10.24
C THR A 349 14.22 11.91 11.59
N PHE A 350 13.41 10.84 11.71
CA PHE A 350 12.81 10.43 12.98
C PHE A 350 13.83 9.94 14.01
N TYR A 351 15.01 9.48 13.57
CA TYR A 351 16.06 9.00 14.47
C TYR A 351 17.26 9.97 14.50
N PRO A 352 17.45 10.75 15.59
CA PRO A 352 18.51 11.78 15.63
C PRO A 352 19.93 11.25 15.44
N ARG A 353 20.18 10.01 15.86
CA ARG A 353 21.50 9.34 15.76
C ARG A 353 21.75 8.65 14.42
N TRP A 354 20.86 8.81 13.43
CA TRP A 354 20.99 8.12 12.14
C TRP A 354 22.34 8.37 11.47
N GLU A 355 22.77 9.64 11.39
CA GLU A 355 24.01 10.02 10.74
C GLU A 355 25.27 9.51 11.46
N GLU A 356 25.21 9.40 12.78
CA GLU A 356 26.31 8.87 13.59
C GLU A 356 26.47 7.35 13.42
N GLU A 357 25.35 6.62 13.40
CA GLU A 357 25.35 5.17 13.37
C GLU A 357 25.42 4.57 11.98
N LYS A 358 25.05 5.31 10.92
CA LYS A 358 25.07 4.79 9.55
C LYS A 358 26.47 4.33 9.12
N GLY A 359 27.54 4.89 9.71
CA GLY A 359 28.92 4.48 9.43
C GLY A 359 29.33 3.17 10.11
N ARG A 360 28.61 2.73 11.14
CA ARG A 360 28.90 1.53 11.93
C ARG A 360 28.22 0.27 11.37
N ARG A 361 27.39 0.41 10.33
CA ARG A 361 26.64 -0.69 9.71
C ARG A 361 27.60 -1.71 9.09
N ARG A 362 27.49 -2.98 9.47
CA ARG A 362 28.18 -4.08 8.78
C ARG A 362 27.18 -4.82 7.91
N VAL A 363 27.43 -4.83 6.59
CA VAL A 363 26.60 -5.57 5.65
C VAL A 363 26.86 -7.07 5.84
N VAL A 364 25.78 -7.83 5.95
CA VAL A 364 25.81 -9.29 6.00
C VAL A 364 25.74 -9.81 4.56
N PRO A 365 26.80 -10.47 4.06
CA PRO A 365 26.79 -11.02 2.72
C PRO A 365 25.79 -12.17 2.63
N VAL A 366 25.11 -12.27 1.49
CA VAL A 366 24.27 -13.41 1.13
C VAL A 366 24.94 -14.08 -0.08
N PRO A 367 25.59 -15.25 0.09
CA PRO A 367 26.14 -15.98 -1.04
C PRO A 367 25.03 -16.39 -2.02
N PRO A 368 25.36 -16.77 -3.26
CA PRO A 368 24.38 -17.37 -4.15
C PRO A 368 23.87 -18.71 -3.58
N PRO A 369 22.58 -19.05 -3.75
CA PRO A 369 22.07 -20.36 -3.37
C PRO A 369 22.77 -21.45 -4.20
N PRO A 370 23.10 -22.60 -3.60
CA PRO A 370 23.59 -23.77 -4.33
C PRO A 370 22.56 -24.29 -5.34
N ASP A 371 23.02 -24.82 -6.48
CA ASP A 371 22.14 -25.40 -7.51
C ASP A 371 21.35 -26.61 -7.02
N ASP A 372 21.88 -27.32 -6.01
CA ASP A 372 21.31 -28.51 -5.38
C ASP A 372 20.44 -28.19 -4.14
N LEU A 373 19.93 -26.95 -4.00
CA LEU A 373 19.20 -26.49 -2.81
C LEU A 373 18.04 -27.41 -2.38
N ASP A 374 17.31 -28.00 -3.34
CA ASP A 374 16.13 -28.83 -3.06
C ASP A 374 16.45 -30.31 -2.76
N GLU A 375 17.73 -30.70 -2.74
CA GLU A 375 18.15 -32.07 -2.50
C GLU A 375 17.66 -32.60 -1.14
N PRO A 376 17.08 -33.82 -1.05
CA PRO A 376 16.65 -34.42 0.22
C PRO A 376 17.74 -34.44 1.29
N ARG A 377 19.00 -34.66 0.87
CA ARG A 377 20.15 -34.71 1.78
C ARG A 377 20.42 -33.37 2.46
N ARG A 378 20.28 -32.25 1.74
CA ARG A 378 20.35 -30.89 2.32
C ARG A 378 19.24 -30.64 3.33
N ARG A 379 18.01 -31.06 3.00
CA ARG A 379 16.85 -30.93 3.89
C ARG A 379 17.02 -31.72 5.19
N LEU A 380 17.59 -32.92 5.10
CA LEU A 380 17.95 -33.74 6.28
C LEU A 380 19.02 -33.05 7.14
N ARG A 381 20.12 -32.57 6.55
CA ARG A 381 21.13 -31.79 7.29
C ARG A 381 20.55 -30.51 7.88
N GLY A 382 19.69 -29.82 7.16
CA GLY A 382 19.02 -28.61 7.62
C GLY A 382 18.10 -28.85 8.81
N ARG A 383 17.44 -30.01 8.85
CA ARG A 383 16.68 -30.45 10.01
C ARG A 383 17.57 -30.66 11.23
N MET A 384 18.75 -31.27 11.06
CA MET A 384 19.74 -31.39 12.13
C MET A 384 20.12 -30.02 12.70
N VAL A 385 20.41 -29.06 11.81
CA VAL A 385 20.73 -27.68 12.19
C VAL A 385 19.56 -27.03 12.94
N TYR A 386 18.33 -27.13 12.40
CA TYR A 386 17.11 -26.55 13.00
C TYR A 386 16.87 -27.03 14.43
N LEU A 387 17.11 -28.32 14.66
CA LEU A 387 16.92 -28.97 15.95
C LEU A 387 17.99 -28.53 16.97
N GLN A 388 19.27 -28.63 16.61
CA GLN A 388 20.38 -28.29 17.51
C GLN A 388 20.50 -26.79 17.79
N MET A 389 20.14 -25.93 16.83
CA MET A 389 20.07 -24.49 17.04
C MET A 389 18.84 -24.05 17.87
N GLY A 390 17.97 -25.00 18.24
CA GLY A 390 16.82 -24.76 19.10
C GLY A 390 15.68 -23.99 18.43
N CYS A 391 15.67 -23.89 17.09
CA CYS A 391 14.64 -23.15 16.34
C CYS A 391 13.22 -23.65 16.65
N TRP A 392 13.10 -24.97 16.85
CA TRP A 392 11.85 -25.65 17.21
C TRP A 392 11.24 -25.20 18.53
N LYS A 393 12.03 -24.66 19.47
CA LYS A 393 11.51 -24.19 20.76
C LYS A 393 10.52 -23.04 20.59
N CYS A 394 10.71 -22.20 19.57
CA CYS A 394 9.80 -21.10 19.25
C CYS A 394 8.88 -21.44 18.07
N HIS A 395 9.40 -22.11 17.05
CA HIS A 395 8.68 -22.35 15.79
C HIS A 395 7.99 -23.71 15.71
N GLY A 396 8.12 -24.56 16.74
CA GLY A 396 7.64 -25.94 16.74
C GLY A 396 8.52 -26.87 15.92
N ILE A 397 8.36 -28.18 16.09
CA ILE A 397 9.18 -29.17 15.37
C ILE A 397 8.90 -29.21 13.85
N ASP A 398 7.74 -28.69 13.45
CA ASP A 398 7.22 -28.69 12.08
C ASP A 398 7.11 -27.29 11.45
N GLY A 399 7.53 -26.24 12.16
CA GLY A 399 7.42 -24.85 11.69
C GLY A 399 6.05 -24.19 11.86
N ARG A 400 5.07 -24.90 12.44
CA ARG A 400 3.70 -24.40 12.70
C ARG A 400 3.49 -23.85 14.10
N GLY A 401 4.48 -24.05 14.98
CA GLY A 401 4.37 -23.83 16.43
C GLY A 401 3.97 -25.08 17.21
N THR A 402 3.82 -26.24 16.57
CA THR A 402 3.47 -27.49 17.25
C THR A 402 4.59 -27.92 18.21
N GLY A 403 4.27 -28.09 19.50
CA GLY A 403 5.25 -28.46 20.53
C GLY A 403 6.24 -27.34 20.90
N ALA A 404 6.00 -26.10 20.46
CA ALA A 404 6.84 -24.97 20.84
C ALA A 404 6.72 -24.69 22.35
N THR A 405 7.86 -24.53 23.01
CA THR A 405 7.97 -24.28 24.46
C THR A 405 8.03 -22.78 24.79
N GLN A 406 8.34 -21.94 23.81
CA GLN A 406 8.38 -20.47 23.94
C GLN A 406 7.50 -19.83 22.87
N THR A 407 6.25 -19.53 23.23
CA THR A 407 5.23 -19.08 22.27
C THR A 407 4.95 -17.59 22.32
N GLU A 408 5.39 -16.89 23.37
CA GLU A 408 5.22 -15.46 23.54
C GLU A 408 6.52 -14.80 23.98
N TYR A 409 6.86 -13.68 23.36
CA TYR A 409 8.01 -12.86 23.71
C TYR A 409 7.69 -11.39 23.50
N VAL A 410 8.43 -10.54 24.20
CA VAL A 410 8.26 -9.09 24.15
C VAL A 410 9.31 -8.51 23.20
N ASP A 411 8.88 -7.70 22.24
CA ASP A 411 9.83 -7.02 21.37
C ASP A 411 10.51 -5.83 22.07
N ALA A 412 11.49 -5.22 21.41
CA ALA A 412 12.25 -4.10 21.97
C ALA A 412 11.38 -2.88 22.40
N TRP A 413 10.09 -2.86 22.03
CA TRP A 413 9.12 -1.82 22.36
C TRP A 413 8.12 -2.20 23.43
N GLY A 414 8.25 -3.39 24.04
CA GLY A 414 7.31 -3.84 25.06
C GLY A 414 6.07 -4.52 24.49
N HIS A 415 6.00 -4.75 23.17
CA HIS A 415 4.82 -5.37 22.56
C HIS A 415 4.96 -6.90 22.54
N PRO A 416 3.90 -7.65 22.92
CA PRO A 416 3.90 -9.09 22.77
C PRO A 416 3.97 -9.47 21.30
N GLN A 417 4.74 -10.51 21.01
CA GLN A 417 4.94 -11.07 19.68
C GLN A 417 4.88 -12.59 19.79
N LYS A 418 4.38 -13.20 18.72
CA LYS A 418 4.25 -14.64 18.58
C LYS A 418 4.85 -15.11 17.24
N PRO A 419 5.57 -16.24 17.20
CA PRO A 419 5.98 -16.87 15.96
C PRO A 419 4.73 -17.23 15.16
N PHE A 420 4.70 -16.86 13.88
CA PHE A 420 3.62 -17.25 13.00
C PHE A 420 3.93 -18.61 12.37
N ASP A 421 2.90 -19.37 12.00
CA ASP A 421 3.04 -20.57 11.17
C ASP A 421 3.65 -20.18 9.82
N PHE A 422 4.93 -20.51 9.64
CA PHE A 422 5.69 -20.16 8.45
C PHE A 422 5.56 -21.20 7.33
N THR A 423 4.91 -22.34 7.57
CA THR A 423 4.68 -23.40 6.58
C THR A 423 3.69 -22.96 5.50
N ARG A 424 2.90 -21.91 5.75
CA ARG A 424 1.91 -21.39 4.82
C ARG A 424 2.22 -19.96 4.42
N GLY A 425 1.61 -19.49 3.34
CA GLY A 425 1.65 -18.09 2.91
C GLY A 425 3.05 -17.49 2.71
N SER A 426 3.10 -16.16 2.58
CA SER A 426 4.36 -15.42 2.44
C SER A 426 5.01 -15.15 3.79
N LEU A 427 6.34 -15.24 3.83
CA LEU A 427 7.14 -14.83 4.98
C LEU A 427 7.22 -13.30 5.06
N LYS A 428 7.34 -12.76 6.27
CA LYS A 428 7.36 -11.30 6.49
C LYS A 428 8.53 -10.60 5.77
N GLY A 429 9.71 -11.22 5.78
CA GLY A 429 10.94 -10.68 5.18
C GLY A 429 11.13 -11.03 3.69
N GLY A 430 10.21 -11.78 3.09
CA GLY A 430 10.35 -12.35 1.75
C GLY A 430 10.56 -13.87 1.79
N SER A 431 10.17 -14.52 0.69
CA SER A 431 10.07 -15.99 0.59
C SER A 431 11.14 -16.63 -0.30
N SER A 432 12.04 -15.83 -0.89
CA SER A 432 13.14 -16.36 -1.71
C SER A 432 14.22 -17.02 -0.83
N PRO A 433 15.03 -17.95 -1.36
CA PRO A 433 16.14 -18.55 -0.60
C PRO A 433 17.05 -17.51 0.03
N ALA A 434 17.38 -16.44 -0.70
CA ALA A 434 18.21 -15.34 -0.21
C ALA A 434 17.53 -14.54 0.92
N ASP A 435 16.20 -14.37 0.89
CA ASP A 435 15.46 -13.69 1.97
C ASP A 435 15.48 -14.52 3.27
N VAL A 436 15.31 -15.84 3.13
CA VAL A 436 15.33 -16.78 4.26
C VAL A 436 16.74 -16.84 4.86
N TYR A 437 17.77 -17.00 4.02
CA TYR A 437 19.17 -16.95 4.44
C TYR A 437 19.46 -15.67 5.22
N ARG A 438 19.11 -14.50 4.64
CA ARG A 438 19.31 -13.20 5.28
C ARG A 438 18.62 -13.08 6.63
N THR A 439 17.42 -13.64 6.79
CA THR A 439 16.66 -13.56 8.04
C THR A 439 17.43 -14.21 9.21
N PHE A 440 18.08 -15.35 8.96
CA PHE A 440 18.87 -16.02 10.01
C PHE A 440 20.13 -15.24 10.35
N HIS A 441 20.85 -14.73 9.36
CA HIS A 441 22.14 -14.07 9.57
C HIS A 441 22.02 -12.64 10.09
N THR A 442 20.93 -11.93 9.83
CA THR A 442 20.71 -10.55 10.34
C THR A 442 19.87 -10.52 11.62
N GLY A 443 19.06 -11.56 11.85
CA GLY A 443 18.10 -11.64 12.94
C GLY A 443 17.01 -10.57 12.87
N LEU A 444 15.98 -10.69 13.72
CA LEU A 444 14.85 -9.75 13.76
C LEU A 444 14.85 -8.86 15.01
N ARG A 445 16.04 -8.59 15.58
CA ARG A 445 16.31 -7.68 16.71
C ARG A 445 15.39 -7.93 17.92
N SER A 446 15.89 -8.70 18.89
CA SER A 446 15.27 -9.11 20.16
C SER A 446 14.17 -10.19 20.11
N ILE A 447 13.57 -10.47 18.94
CA ILE A 447 12.53 -11.50 18.82
C ILE A 447 12.98 -12.77 18.10
N MET A 448 14.04 -12.67 17.31
CA MET A 448 14.69 -13.79 16.63
C MET A 448 16.18 -13.45 16.58
N PRO A 449 17.05 -14.28 17.17
CA PRO A 449 18.48 -14.01 17.20
C PRO A 449 19.06 -14.05 15.79
N ALA A 450 20.21 -13.40 15.62
CA ALA A 450 21.04 -13.61 14.45
C ALA A 450 21.91 -14.86 14.70
N TYR A 451 22.00 -15.72 13.71
CA TYR A 451 22.87 -16.87 13.67
C TYR A 451 24.03 -16.53 12.75
N GLU A 452 25.11 -16.01 13.35
CA GLU A 452 26.34 -15.76 12.61
C GLU A 452 26.95 -17.07 12.11
N GLY A 453 27.80 -16.99 11.08
CA GLY A 453 28.36 -18.17 10.42
C GLY A 453 28.91 -19.20 11.41
N GLU A 454 29.79 -18.81 12.33
CA GLU A 454 30.40 -19.75 13.28
C GLU A 454 29.37 -20.45 14.20
N THR A 455 28.28 -19.78 14.55
CA THR A 455 27.20 -20.37 15.35
C THR A 455 26.54 -21.54 14.62
N LEU A 456 26.31 -21.41 13.31
CA LEU A 456 25.72 -22.48 12.50
C LEU A 456 26.70 -23.62 12.22
N ALA A 457 28.00 -23.43 12.43
CA ALA A 457 28.99 -24.52 12.40
C ALA A 457 28.95 -25.39 13.68
N ALA A 458 28.37 -24.90 14.78
CA ALA A 458 28.34 -25.57 16.09
C ALA A 458 27.37 -26.77 16.19
N VAL A 459 27.08 -27.42 15.06
CA VAL A 459 26.22 -28.62 14.98
C VAL A 459 27.11 -29.85 14.98
N THR A 460 26.91 -30.76 15.94
CA THR A 460 27.77 -31.95 16.15
C THR A 460 26.95 -33.24 16.21
N ALA A 461 27.58 -34.37 15.89
CA ALA A 461 26.94 -35.68 15.99
C ALA A 461 26.57 -36.01 17.45
N GLY A 462 27.48 -35.77 18.41
CA GLY A 462 27.24 -36.04 19.83
C GLY A 462 26.11 -35.20 20.42
N ALA A 463 25.94 -33.95 19.98
CA ALA A 463 24.80 -33.13 20.41
C ALA A 463 23.46 -33.68 19.91
N PHE A 464 23.42 -34.34 18.75
CA PHE A 464 22.21 -35.01 18.27
C PHE A 464 21.86 -36.22 19.13
N ASP A 465 22.85 -37.02 19.55
CA ASP A 465 22.61 -38.20 20.39
C ASP A 465 21.87 -37.85 21.69
N ALA A 466 22.22 -36.71 22.30
CA ALA A 466 21.52 -36.19 23.48
C ALA A 466 20.06 -35.79 23.18
N MET A 467 19.78 -35.32 21.96
CA MET A 467 18.47 -34.87 21.51
C MET A 467 17.61 -35.97 20.88
N ARG A 468 18.16 -37.16 20.61
CA ARG A 468 17.49 -38.26 19.90
C ARG A 468 16.14 -38.65 20.52
N ARG A 469 15.99 -38.48 21.84
CA ARG A 469 14.75 -38.80 22.57
C ARG A 469 13.60 -37.81 22.33
N GLU A 470 13.90 -36.61 21.85
CA GLU A 470 12.92 -35.55 21.57
C GLU A 470 12.38 -35.64 20.13
N VAL A 471 12.83 -36.62 19.35
CA VAL A 471 12.49 -36.79 17.93
C VAL A 471 11.81 -38.15 17.74
N GLU A 472 10.74 -38.17 16.95
CA GLU A 472 10.03 -39.41 16.62
C GLU A 472 10.96 -40.46 15.99
N PRO A 473 10.80 -41.76 16.31
CA PRO A 473 11.75 -42.80 15.91
C PRO A 473 12.11 -42.86 14.42
N PRO A 474 11.16 -42.73 13.46
CA PRO A 474 11.48 -42.75 12.02
C PRO A 474 12.37 -41.57 11.59
N ASP A 475 12.16 -40.40 12.20
CA ASP A 475 12.97 -39.21 11.92
C ASP A 475 14.34 -39.31 12.61
N ALA A 476 14.40 -39.91 13.80
CA ALA A 476 15.62 -40.11 14.57
C ALA A 476 16.62 -41.06 13.87
N GLU A 477 16.13 -42.11 13.21
CA GLU A 477 16.95 -43.06 12.45
C GLU A 477 17.61 -42.38 11.22
N GLN A 478 16.84 -41.56 10.50
CA GLN A 478 17.34 -40.83 9.33
C GLN A 478 18.39 -39.78 9.70
N LEU A 479 18.17 -39.06 10.79
CA LEU A 479 19.14 -38.11 11.31
C LEU A 479 20.39 -38.82 11.84
N ALA A 480 20.26 -40.02 12.42
CA ALA A 480 21.40 -40.84 12.83
C ALA A 480 22.24 -41.29 11.62
N ALA A 481 21.61 -41.62 10.49
CA ALA A 481 22.31 -42.04 9.27
C ALA A 481 23.22 -40.95 8.67
N ILE A 482 22.88 -39.67 8.87
CA ILE A 482 23.69 -38.53 8.40
C ILE A 482 24.58 -37.91 9.49
N ALA A 483 24.55 -38.44 10.72
CA ALA A 483 25.28 -37.84 11.85
C ALA A 483 26.80 -37.77 11.59
N GLY A 484 27.36 -38.74 10.87
CA GLY A 484 28.78 -38.75 10.46
C GLY A 484 29.19 -37.64 9.48
N GLU A 485 28.24 -36.86 8.94
CA GLU A 485 28.53 -35.68 8.10
C GLU A 485 28.81 -34.40 8.92
N PHE A 486 28.69 -34.49 10.25
CA PHE A 486 28.97 -33.43 11.22
C PHE A 486 30.18 -33.80 12.08
N PRO A 487 30.91 -32.81 12.64
CA PRO A 487 31.95 -33.07 13.63
C PRO A 487 31.41 -33.91 14.79
N PRO A 488 32.18 -34.87 15.34
CA PRO A 488 31.70 -35.75 16.40
C PRO A 488 31.34 -34.97 17.66
N ASP A 489 32.15 -33.97 18.03
CA ASP A 489 32.01 -33.16 19.23
C ASP A 489 32.56 -31.73 19.02
N ALA A 490 32.49 -30.92 20.08
CA ALA A 490 32.98 -29.56 20.07
C ALA A 490 34.53 -29.48 19.98
N GLU A 491 35.24 -30.48 20.49
CA GLU A 491 36.71 -30.51 20.45
C GLU A 491 37.21 -30.69 19.02
N ALA A 492 36.63 -31.64 18.28
CA ALA A 492 36.90 -31.83 16.86
C ALA A 492 36.56 -30.58 16.03
N LEU A 493 35.49 -29.88 16.37
CA LEU A 493 35.10 -28.64 15.69
C LEU A 493 36.11 -27.50 15.94
N TYR A 494 36.42 -27.20 17.21
CA TYR A 494 37.19 -26.00 17.57
C TYR A 494 38.70 -26.20 17.56
N GLN A 495 39.18 -27.41 17.86
CA GLN A 495 40.61 -27.74 17.88
C GLN A 495 41.05 -28.53 16.64
N GLY A 496 40.16 -29.35 16.07
CA GLY A 496 40.46 -30.21 14.93
C GLY A 496 40.28 -29.58 13.55
N MET A 497 39.56 -28.46 13.43
CA MET A 497 39.31 -27.78 12.16
C MET A 497 39.93 -26.38 12.14
N SER A 498 40.44 -25.97 10.98
CA SER A 498 40.85 -24.59 10.72
C SER A 498 39.65 -23.64 10.62
N ASP A 499 39.90 -22.34 10.80
CA ASP A 499 38.87 -21.30 10.64
C ASP A 499 38.20 -21.33 9.25
N ALA A 500 38.97 -21.66 8.21
CA ALA A 500 38.44 -21.76 6.84
C ALA A 500 37.48 -22.95 6.70
N GLU A 501 37.77 -24.08 7.33
CA GLU A 501 36.89 -25.25 7.35
C GLU A 501 35.62 -24.98 8.14
N ARG A 502 35.73 -24.33 9.31
CA ARG A 502 34.56 -23.92 10.10
C ARG A 502 33.67 -22.94 9.33
N ARG A 503 34.25 -21.97 8.61
CA ARG A 503 33.49 -21.05 7.75
C ARG A 503 32.78 -21.76 6.59
N ARG A 504 33.40 -22.76 5.96
CA ARG A 504 32.74 -23.58 4.93
C ARG A 504 31.61 -24.43 5.50
N LEU A 505 31.81 -25.02 6.68
CA LEU A 505 30.78 -25.79 7.38
C LEU A 505 29.59 -24.90 7.77
N ALA A 506 29.86 -23.70 8.29
CA ALA A 506 28.86 -22.68 8.58
C ALA A 506 28.00 -22.33 7.37
N GLU A 507 28.63 -22.06 6.22
CA GLU A 507 27.93 -21.71 4.98
C GLU A 507 27.09 -22.89 4.47
N ARG A 508 27.64 -24.11 4.49
CA ARG A 508 26.90 -25.34 4.16
C ARG A 508 25.66 -25.48 5.04
N ASN A 509 25.84 -25.41 6.36
CA ASN A 509 24.75 -25.56 7.32
C ASN A 509 23.70 -24.46 7.20
N SER A 510 24.10 -23.24 6.80
CA SER A 510 23.19 -22.14 6.50
C SER A 510 22.26 -22.47 5.34
N TRP A 511 22.80 -22.97 4.22
CA TRP A 511 21.99 -23.36 3.06
C TRP A 511 21.18 -24.62 3.29
N ASP A 512 21.71 -25.58 4.03
CA ASP A 512 20.96 -26.76 4.44
C ASP A 512 19.74 -26.36 5.29
N LEU A 513 19.91 -25.43 6.25
CA LEU A 513 18.80 -24.89 7.03
C LEU A 513 17.76 -24.16 6.16
N VAL A 514 18.19 -23.37 5.18
CA VAL A 514 17.29 -22.72 4.20
C VAL A 514 16.49 -23.78 3.42
N ALA A 515 17.15 -24.83 2.93
CA ALA A 515 16.51 -25.92 2.21
C ALA A 515 15.42 -26.59 3.06
N TYR A 516 15.72 -26.89 4.32
CA TYR A 516 14.75 -27.48 5.25
C TYR A 516 13.54 -26.55 5.51
N ILE A 517 13.78 -25.26 5.77
CA ILE A 517 12.69 -24.31 6.02
C ILE A 517 11.80 -24.14 4.79
N LEU A 518 12.38 -24.09 3.60
CA LEU A 518 11.61 -24.02 2.36
C LEU A 518 10.84 -25.31 2.07
N SER A 519 11.36 -26.48 2.47
CA SER A 519 10.68 -27.75 2.25
C SER A 519 9.43 -27.93 3.12
N LEU A 520 9.42 -27.35 4.32
CA LEU A 520 8.22 -27.29 5.17
C LEU A 520 7.09 -26.45 4.56
N ARG A 521 7.40 -25.59 3.58
CA ARG A 521 6.43 -24.69 2.95
C ARG A 521 5.73 -25.29 1.73
N SER A 522 6.34 -26.29 1.11
CA SER A 522 5.79 -26.96 -0.07
C SER A 522 4.98 -28.21 0.26
N ARG A 523 5.00 -28.69 1.52
CA ARG A 523 4.53 -30.04 1.88
C ARG A 523 3.74 -30.07 3.20
N THR A 524 2.78 -30.99 3.30
CA THR A 524 1.79 -31.07 4.39
C THR A 524 2.31 -31.72 5.69
N THR A 525 3.37 -32.53 5.65
CA THR A 525 3.95 -33.17 6.86
C THR A 525 5.47 -33.01 6.91
N THR A 526 6.06 -33.08 8.12
CA THR A 526 7.52 -32.96 8.32
C THR A 526 8.28 -34.11 7.66
N ALA A 527 7.76 -35.33 7.73
CA ALA A 527 8.32 -36.49 7.03
C ALA A 527 8.30 -36.29 5.50
N ALA A 528 7.17 -35.80 4.95
CA ALA A 528 7.09 -35.46 3.52
C ALA A 528 8.08 -34.36 3.13
N ALA A 529 8.21 -33.33 3.98
CA ALA A 529 9.12 -32.20 3.80
C ALA A 529 10.59 -32.61 3.77
N VAL A 530 10.99 -33.60 4.56
CA VAL A 530 12.35 -34.12 4.60
C VAL A 530 12.61 -35.10 3.44
N LEU A 531 11.72 -36.06 3.23
CA LEU A 531 11.97 -37.21 2.36
C LEU A 531 11.60 -37.01 0.89
N GLY A 532 10.82 -35.99 0.56
CA GLY A 532 10.37 -35.85 -0.82
C GLY A 532 9.10 -36.65 -1.16
N THR A 533 8.55 -37.43 -0.23
CA THR A 533 7.33 -38.23 -0.41
C THR A 533 6.07 -37.41 -0.12
N ALA A 534 5.38 -36.91 -1.15
CA ALA A 534 4.04 -36.33 -0.95
C ALA A 534 3.06 -37.51 -0.77
N ARG A 535 2.42 -37.62 0.39
CA ARG A 535 1.21 -38.44 0.55
C ARG A 535 0.03 -37.48 0.38
N ASP A 536 -0.74 -37.69 -0.67
CA ASP A 536 -1.89 -36.85 -1.03
C ASP A 536 -3.09 -37.29 -0.18
N ASP A 537 -3.22 -36.69 1.01
CA ASP A 537 -4.28 -37.05 1.97
C ASP A 537 -5.70 -36.61 1.50
N ARG A 538 -5.87 -36.22 0.23
CA ARG A 538 -7.18 -35.92 -0.37
C ARG A 538 -7.99 -37.17 -0.75
N GLU A 539 -7.38 -38.35 -0.83
CA GLU A 539 -8.09 -39.60 -1.17
C GLU A 539 -8.76 -40.29 0.03
N GLU A 540 -8.40 -39.96 1.27
CA GLU A 540 -8.93 -40.67 2.46
C GLU A 540 -10.21 -40.01 3.03
N ALA A 541 -10.59 -38.83 2.54
CA ALA A 541 -11.86 -38.18 2.88
C ALA A 541 -13.05 -38.62 2.00
N SER A 542 -12.84 -39.54 1.05
CA SER A 542 -13.91 -40.07 0.17
C SER A 542 -14.07 -41.59 0.19
N ARG A 543 -13.63 -42.28 1.25
CA ARG A 543 -13.89 -43.72 1.44
C ARG A 543 -14.63 -43.99 2.74
#